data_AF-F5ITS0-F1
#
_entry.id   AF-F5ITS0-F1
#
_cell.length_a   1.000
_cell.length_b   1.000
_cell.length_c   1.000
_cell.angle_alpha   90.00
_cell.angle_beta   90.00
_cell.angle_gamma   90.00
#
_symmetry.space_group_name_H-M   'P 1'
#
loop_
_entity.id
_entity.type
_entity.pdbx_description
1 polymer ?
#
loop_
_entity_poly.entity_id
_entity_poly.type
_entity_poly.pdbx_seq_one_letter_code
_entity_poly.pdbx_strand_id
1 'polypeptide(L)'
;MRELIQLPLISEKLFKMHSPVTSNTDITEFIPYICIAQELHIAGILGEPLMDELCEQVSANTLTPENSDLILKIAPALSFCAVYQALPFHWATIVNKGITIRESENSKGVDIKDLAQLRQWVKNDADVLKQQLVDFLYKYRTNYPLWQPEDKCKKEMEFNSGFHFPKR
;
A
#
# COMPACT_ATOMS: atom_id res chain seq x y z
N MET A 1 -4.83 23.45 -1.43
CA MET A 1 -4.67 22.65 -0.21
C MET A 1 -5.48 21.38 -0.45
N ARG A 2 -4.85 20.29 -0.90
CA ARG A 2 -5.56 19.02 -1.14
C ARG A 2 -5.94 18.48 0.24
N GLU A 3 -7.23 18.27 0.51
CA GLU A 3 -7.68 17.65 1.75
C GLU A 3 -6.99 16.28 1.89
N LEU A 4 -6.36 16.08 3.05
CA LEU A 4 -5.28 15.12 3.30
C LEU A 4 -5.74 13.66 3.46
N ILE A 5 -6.81 13.26 2.79
CA ILE A 5 -7.21 11.85 2.69
C ILE A 5 -7.15 11.47 1.23
N GLN A 6 -6.04 10.86 0.83
CA GLN A 6 -5.89 10.26 -0.48
C GLN A 6 -6.98 9.20 -0.65
N LEU A 7 -7.87 9.38 -1.62
CA LEU A 7 -8.92 8.42 -1.92
C LEU A 7 -8.29 7.05 -2.24
N PRO A 8 -8.73 5.95 -1.62
CA PRO A 8 -8.28 4.61 -1.98
C PRO A 8 -8.61 4.28 -3.43
N LEU A 9 -7.65 3.72 -4.18
CA LEU A 9 -7.86 3.24 -5.55
C LEU A 9 -8.81 2.04 -5.61
N ILE A 10 -8.95 1.28 -4.53
CA ILE A 10 -9.77 0.07 -4.48
C ILE A 10 -11.00 0.29 -3.61
N SER A 11 -12.11 -0.32 -4.03
CA SER A 11 -13.35 -0.31 -3.25
C SER A 11 -13.29 -1.27 -2.06
N GLU A 12 -14.18 -1.06 -1.09
CA GLU A 12 -14.40 -1.98 0.03
C GLU A 12 -14.62 -3.43 -0.44
N LYS A 13 -15.41 -3.60 -1.51
CA LYS A 13 -15.69 -4.92 -2.08
C LYS A 13 -14.40 -5.61 -2.55
N LEU A 14 -13.53 -4.90 -3.26
CA LEU A 14 -12.26 -5.46 -3.73
C LEU A 14 -11.34 -5.80 -2.56
N PHE A 15 -11.29 -4.93 -1.53
CA PHE A 15 -10.52 -5.21 -0.33
C PHE A 15 -11.00 -6.49 0.39
N LYS A 16 -12.31 -6.70 0.56
CA LYS A 16 -12.86 -7.94 1.15
C LYS A 16 -12.55 -9.18 0.33
N MET A 17 -12.61 -9.07 -0.99
CA MET A 17 -12.39 -10.20 -1.89
C MET A 17 -10.93 -10.67 -1.91
N HIS A 18 -9.99 -9.76 -1.66
CA HIS A 18 -8.57 -10.02 -1.85
C HIS A 18 -7.73 -9.96 -0.57
N SER A 19 -8.24 -9.46 0.54
CA SER A 19 -7.54 -9.47 1.82
C SER A 19 -7.85 -10.75 2.62
N PRO A 20 -6.99 -11.14 3.57
CA PRO A 20 -7.30 -12.18 4.56
C PRO A 20 -8.30 -11.71 5.64
N VAL A 21 -8.84 -10.48 5.55
CA VAL A 21 -9.79 -9.95 6.52
C VAL A 21 -11.16 -10.59 6.31
N THR A 22 -11.82 -11.01 7.40
CA THR A 22 -13.14 -11.64 7.30
C THR A 22 -14.22 -10.64 6.85
N SER A 23 -15.23 -11.11 6.14
CA SER A 23 -16.32 -10.28 5.58
C SER A 23 -17.09 -9.45 6.60
N ASN A 24 -17.04 -9.82 7.88
CA ASN A 24 -17.77 -9.18 8.97
C ASN A 24 -16.97 -8.07 9.65
N THR A 25 -15.70 -7.88 9.26
CA THR A 25 -14.84 -6.83 9.82
C THR A 25 -15.25 -5.47 9.26
N ASP A 26 -15.27 -4.45 10.12
CA ASP A 26 -15.49 -3.07 9.69
C ASP A 26 -14.25 -2.56 8.94
N ILE A 27 -14.44 -2.21 7.67
CA ILE A 27 -13.34 -1.76 6.79
C ILE A 27 -13.02 -0.29 6.98
N THR A 28 -13.88 0.47 7.65
CA THR A 28 -13.60 1.87 7.95
C THR A 28 -12.31 2.00 8.78
N GLU A 29 -12.03 1.03 9.67
CA GLU A 29 -10.77 0.94 10.41
C GLU A 29 -9.55 0.64 9.51
N PHE A 30 -9.77 0.06 8.32
CA PHE A 30 -8.72 -0.28 7.36
C PHE A 30 -8.39 0.85 6.38
N ILE A 31 -9.31 1.79 6.14
CA ILE A 31 -9.12 2.89 5.17
C ILE A 31 -7.77 3.62 5.34
N PRO A 32 -7.36 4.05 6.55
CA PRO A 32 -6.07 4.71 6.73
C PRO A 32 -4.89 3.84 6.29
N TYR A 33 -4.95 2.53 6.55
CA TYR A 33 -3.90 1.59 6.18
C TYR A 33 -3.90 1.27 4.69
N ILE A 34 -5.07 1.34 4.02
CA ILE A 34 -5.15 1.25 2.56
C ILE A 34 -4.47 2.46 1.93
N CYS A 35 -4.73 3.68 2.40
CA CYS A 35 -4.07 4.89 1.92
C CYS A 35 -2.55 4.83 2.15
N ILE A 36 -2.11 4.45 3.35
CA ILE A 36 -0.68 4.29 3.66
C ILE A 36 -0.04 3.21 2.78
N ALA A 37 -0.72 2.09 2.57
CA ALA A 37 -0.20 1.01 1.72
C ALA A 37 -0.10 1.41 0.25
N GLN A 38 -1.07 2.18 -0.23
CA GLN A 38 -1.09 2.73 -1.58
C GLN A 38 0.14 3.62 -1.82
N GLU A 39 0.41 4.55 -0.91
CA GLU A 39 1.56 5.43 -0.97
C GLU A 39 2.89 4.64 -0.87
N LEU A 40 3.03 3.79 0.15
CA LEU A 40 4.32 3.15 0.45
C LEU A 40 4.69 1.99 -0.49
N HIS A 41 3.71 1.33 -1.08
CA HIS A 41 3.95 0.08 -1.83
C HIS A 41 3.48 0.11 -3.28
N ILE A 42 2.45 0.91 -3.62
CA ILE A 42 1.85 0.91 -4.95
C ILE A 42 2.31 2.12 -5.77
N ALA A 43 2.43 3.31 -5.17
CA ALA A 43 2.81 4.53 -5.88
C ALA A 43 4.13 4.38 -6.64
N GLY A 44 5.17 3.83 -6.01
CA GLY A 44 6.46 3.58 -6.67
C GLY A 44 6.43 2.51 -7.78
N ILE A 45 5.44 1.61 -7.77
CA ILE A 45 5.26 0.60 -8.84
C ILE A 45 4.61 1.25 -10.07
N LEU A 46 3.62 2.11 -9.87
CA LEU A 46 2.87 2.75 -10.96
C LEU A 46 3.58 3.99 -11.51
N GLY A 47 4.29 4.73 -10.65
CA GLY A 47 4.77 6.07 -10.96
C GLY A 47 3.69 7.13 -10.75
N GLU A 48 4.14 8.35 -10.43
CA GLU A 48 3.27 9.50 -10.17
C GLU A 48 2.27 9.79 -11.31
N PRO A 49 2.63 9.76 -12.61
CA PRO A 49 1.68 10.11 -13.68
C PRO A 49 0.51 9.14 -13.82
N LEU A 50 0.77 7.83 -13.74
CA LEU A 50 -0.28 6.81 -13.80
C LEU A 50 -1.11 6.80 -12.50
N MET A 51 -0.44 7.03 -11.36
CA MET A 51 -1.13 7.13 -10.07
C MET A 51 -2.15 8.28 -10.05
N ASP A 52 -1.75 9.46 -10.55
CA ASP A 52 -2.62 10.63 -10.65
C ASP A 52 -3.79 10.40 -11.59
N GLU A 53 -3.56 9.80 -12.77
CA GLU A 53 -4.63 9.44 -13.71
C GLU A 53 -5.67 8.51 -13.05
N LEU A 54 -5.23 7.46 -12.38
CA LEU A 54 -6.13 6.53 -11.70
C LEU A 54 -6.89 7.20 -10.56
N CYS A 55 -6.23 8.05 -9.76
CA CYS A 55 -6.90 8.79 -8.69
C CYS A 55 -7.99 9.71 -9.25
N GLU A 56 -7.69 10.45 -10.32
CA GLU A 56 -8.65 11.32 -10.98
C GLU A 56 -9.84 10.52 -11.52
N GLN A 57 -9.59 9.45 -12.26
CA GLN A 57 -10.65 8.61 -12.84
C GLN A 57 -11.50 7.91 -11.78
N VAL A 58 -10.91 7.42 -10.69
CA VAL A 58 -11.66 6.84 -9.57
C VAL A 58 -12.54 7.91 -8.92
N SER A 59 -12.00 9.11 -8.66
CA SER A 59 -12.75 10.20 -8.03
C SER A 59 -13.91 10.71 -8.90
N ALA A 60 -13.71 10.75 -10.22
CA ALA A 60 -14.71 11.21 -11.19
C ALA A 60 -15.66 10.09 -11.65
N ASN A 61 -15.44 8.83 -11.26
CA ASN A 61 -16.14 7.65 -11.78
C ASN A 61 -16.05 7.52 -13.32
N THR A 62 -14.87 7.78 -13.88
CA THR A 62 -14.60 7.79 -15.32
C THR A 62 -13.52 6.78 -15.74
N LEU A 63 -13.29 5.72 -14.94
CA LEU A 63 -12.34 4.66 -15.26
C LEU A 63 -12.60 4.08 -16.65
N THR A 64 -11.55 4.05 -17.47
CA THR A 64 -11.56 3.35 -18.75
C THR A 64 -11.65 1.83 -18.53
N PRO A 65 -12.02 1.04 -19.55
CA PRO A 65 -11.98 -0.43 -19.45
C PRO A 65 -10.59 -0.95 -19.06
N GLU A 66 -9.52 -0.40 -19.65
CA GLU A 66 -8.14 -0.78 -19.37
C GLU A 66 -7.74 -0.43 -17.94
N ASN A 67 -8.07 0.78 -17.47
CA ASN A 67 -7.76 1.19 -16.10
C ASN A 67 -8.62 0.45 -15.08
N SER A 68 -9.85 0.06 -15.43
CA SER A 68 -10.66 -0.83 -14.61
C SER A 68 -9.99 -2.19 -14.42
N ASP A 69 -9.46 -2.78 -15.50
CA ASP A 69 -8.69 -4.03 -15.43
C ASP A 69 -7.42 -3.86 -14.58
N LEU A 70 -6.74 -2.72 -14.69
CA LEU A 70 -5.58 -2.41 -13.87
C LEU A 70 -5.93 -2.32 -12.38
N ILE A 71 -7.05 -1.67 -12.00
CA ILE A 71 -7.52 -1.62 -10.61
C ILE A 71 -7.76 -3.05 -10.06
N LEU A 72 -8.33 -3.95 -10.86
CA LEU A 72 -8.50 -5.36 -10.48
C LEU A 72 -7.16 -6.08 -10.27
N LYS A 73 -6.08 -5.68 -10.96
CA LYS A 73 -4.72 -6.21 -10.75
C LYS A 73 -3.99 -5.57 -9.58
N ILE A 74 -4.28 -4.31 -9.26
CA ILE A 74 -3.74 -3.63 -8.08
C ILE A 74 -4.35 -4.19 -6.79
N ALA A 75 -5.63 -4.56 -6.82
CA ALA A 75 -6.40 -4.91 -5.63
C ALA A 75 -5.77 -5.99 -4.73
N PRO A 76 -5.25 -7.12 -5.24
CA PRO A 76 -4.56 -8.12 -4.41
C PRO A 76 -3.35 -7.55 -3.65
N ALA A 77 -2.44 -6.91 -4.38
CA ALA A 77 -1.21 -6.36 -3.81
C ALA A 77 -1.52 -5.28 -2.76
N LEU A 78 -2.41 -4.34 -3.10
CA LEU A 78 -2.79 -3.26 -2.19
C LEU A 78 -3.50 -3.79 -0.94
N SER A 79 -4.38 -4.79 -1.07
CA SER A 79 -5.11 -5.38 0.05
C SER A 79 -4.17 -6.05 1.05
N PHE A 80 -3.22 -6.85 0.57
CA PHE A 80 -2.23 -7.50 1.44
C PHE A 80 -1.26 -6.49 2.07
N CYS A 81 -0.83 -5.47 1.32
CA CYS A 81 -0.03 -4.38 1.87
C CYS A 81 -0.78 -3.60 2.96
N ALA A 82 -2.07 -3.34 2.78
CA ALA A 82 -2.90 -2.66 3.78
C ALA A 82 -3.02 -3.49 5.06
N VAL A 83 -3.27 -4.81 4.95
CA VAL A 83 -3.27 -5.70 6.12
C VAL A 83 -1.91 -5.73 6.80
N TYR A 84 -0.82 -5.81 6.04
CA TYR A 84 0.54 -5.75 6.58
C TYR A 84 0.81 -4.48 7.41
N GLN A 85 0.28 -3.33 6.98
CA GLN A 85 0.38 -2.07 7.73
C GLN A 85 -0.56 -2.03 8.94
N ALA A 86 -1.74 -2.63 8.83
CA ALA A 86 -2.77 -2.63 9.86
C ALA A 86 -2.45 -3.54 11.06
N LEU A 87 -1.79 -4.69 10.82
CA LEU A 87 -1.59 -5.76 11.82
C LEU A 87 -1.02 -5.28 13.17
N PRO A 88 0.08 -4.48 13.23
CA PRO A 88 0.63 -4.03 14.51
C PRO A 88 -0.35 -3.18 15.33
N PHE A 89 -1.17 -2.37 14.66
CA PHE A 89 -2.08 -1.42 15.29
C PHE A 89 -3.42 -2.03 15.69
N HIS A 90 -3.78 -3.15 15.04
CA HIS A 90 -4.87 -4.01 15.47
C HIS A 90 -4.47 -4.87 16.67
N TRP A 91 -3.18 -5.20 16.82
CA TRP A 91 -2.67 -5.89 18.00
C TRP A 91 -2.49 -4.95 19.20
N ALA A 92 -1.88 -3.79 18.98
CA ALA A 92 -1.68 -2.78 20.03
C ALA A 92 -2.21 -1.41 19.58
N THR A 93 -3.01 -0.80 20.44
CA THR A 93 -3.57 0.54 20.20
C THR A 93 -2.80 1.58 20.98
N ILE A 94 -2.48 2.69 20.31
CA ILE A 94 -1.89 3.86 20.93
C ILE A 94 -3.05 4.70 21.49
N VAL A 95 -3.03 4.94 22.80
CA VAL A 95 -4.01 5.74 23.53
C VAL A 95 -3.31 6.89 24.25
N ASN A 96 -4.06 7.88 24.72
CA ASN A 96 -3.49 9.09 25.37
C ASN A 96 -2.53 8.80 26.53
N LYS A 97 -2.68 7.64 27.19
CA LYS A 97 -1.90 7.24 28.37
C LYS A 97 -0.83 6.19 28.09
N GLY A 98 -0.58 5.84 26.83
CA GLY A 98 0.44 4.85 26.45
C GLY A 98 -0.03 3.88 25.36
N ILE A 99 0.54 2.68 25.35
CA ILE A 99 0.22 1.63 24.38
C ILE A 99 -0.48 0.49 25.13
N THR A 100 -1.62 0.03 24.62
CA THR A 100 -2.40 -1.08 25.20
C THR A 100 -2.54 -2.22 24.19
N ILE A 101 -2.30 -3.46 24.63
CA ILE A 101 -2.55 -4.66 23.83
C ILE A 101 -4.06 -4.92 23.82
N ARG A 102 -4.63 -5.20 22.65
CA ARG A 102 -6.03 -5.61 22.54
C ARG A 102 -6.17 -7.07 22.97
N GLU A 103 -6.94 -7.30 24.02
CA GLU A 103 -7.37 -8.63 24.41
C GLU A 103 -8.87 -8.80 24.13
N SER A 104 -9.28 -10.02 23.84
CA SER A 104 -10.67 -10.38 23.66
C SER A 104 -11.06 -11.34 24.76
N GLU A 105 -12.16 -11.05 25.45
CA GLU A 105 -12.64 -11.87 26.57
C GLU A 105 -13.00 -13.30 26.13
N ASN A 106 -13.33 -13.48 24.84
CA ASN A 106 -13.83 -14.74 24.28
C ASN A 106 -12.80 -15.48 23.41
N SER A 107 -11.55 -15.02 23.34
CA SER A 107 -10.52 -15.66 22.51
C SER A 107 -9.13 -15.54 23.10
N LYS A 108 -8.27 -16.52 22.82
CA LYS A 108 -6.85 -16.40 23.15
C LYS A 108 -6.24 -15.28 22.31
N GLY A 109 -5.66 -14.28 22.98
CA GLY A 109 -4.88 -13.23 22.32
C GLY A 109 -3.65 -13.82 21.61
N VAL A 110 -3.25 -13.18 20.52
CA VAL A 110 -2.04 -13.53 19.76
C VAL A 110 -0.83 -12.92 20.47
N ASP A 111 0.20 -13.72 20.74
CA ASP A 111 1.47 -13.19 21.28
C ASP A 111 2.27 -12.45 20.18
N ILE A 112 3.18 -11.57 20.60
CA ILE A 112 3.98 -10.76 19.68
C ILE A 112 4.80 -11.60 18.70
N LYS A 113 5.24 -12.81 19.09
CA LYS A 113 5.97 -13.74 18.21
C LYS A 113 5.11 -14.26 17.08
N ASP A 114 3.90 -14.71 17.41
CA ASP A 114 2.93 -15.21 16.43
C ASP A 114 2.47 -14.08 15.50
N LEU A 115 2.29 -12.86 16.03
CA LEU A 115 2.00 -11.68 15.23
C LEU A 115 3.14 -11.36 14.26
N ALA A 116 4.40 -11.40 14.71
CA ALA A 116 5.55 -11.15 13.86
C ALA A 116 5.64 -12.17 12.71
N GLN A 117 5.38 -13.45 13.00
CA GLN A 117 5.32 -14.50 12.00
C GLN A 117 4.18 -14.28 11.00
N LEU A 118 2.97 -13.97 11.48
CA LEU A 118 1.82 -13.65 10.63
C LEU A 118 2.13 -12.46 9.73
N ARG A 119 2.70 -11.39 10.28
CA ARG A 119 3.09 -10.21 9.53
C ARG A 119 4.13 -10.53 8.45
N GLN A 120 5.05 -11.45 8.72
CA GLN A 120 6.02 -11.91 7.74
C GLN A 120 5.37 -12.71 6.60
N TRP A 121 4.39 -13.58 6.90
CA TRP A 121 3.65 -14.30 5.86
C TRP A 121 2.86 -13.35 4.96
N VAL A 122 2.11 -12.42 5.55
CA VAL A 122 1.37 -11.40 4.79
C VAL A 122 2.31 -10.57 3.92
N LYS A 123 3.50 -10.23 4.43
CA LYS A 123 4.52 -9.52 3.64
C LYS A 123 5.01 -10.33 2.45
N ASN A 124 5.34 -11.61 2.65
CA ASN A 124 5.83 -12.48 1.58
C ASN A 124 4.79 -12.59 0.46
N ASP A 125 3.53 -12.79 0.80
CA ASP A 125 2.44 -12.86 -0.18
C ASP A 125 2.25 -11.51 -0.89
N ALA A 126 2.30 -10.39 -0.15
CA ALA A 126 2.23 -9.05 -0.72
C ALA A 126 3.37 -8.81 -1.74
N ASP A 127 4.58 -9.27 -1.44
CA ASP A 127 5.74 -9.12 -2.33
C ASP A 127 5.53 -9.91 -3.63
N VAL A 128 4.99 -11.13 -3.56
CA VAL A 128 4.63 -11.92 -4.76
C VAL A 128 3.56 -11.22 -5.59
N LEU A 129 2.49 -10.72 -4.96
CA LEU A 129 1.40 -10.02 -5.65
C LEU A 129 1.88 -8.72 -6.30
N LYS A 130 2.80 -7.99 -5.67
CA LYS A 130 3.43 -6.81 -6.27
C LYS A 130 4.27 -7.18 -7.50
N GLN A 131 5.02 -8.28 -7.47
CA GLN A 131 5.75 -8.74 -8.66
C GLN A 131 4.79 -9.10 -9.80
N GLN A 132 3.68 -9.77 -9.50
CA GLN A 132 2.66 -10.08 -10.52
C GLN A 132 2.03 -8.82 -11.13
N LEU A 133 1.81 -7.77 -10.33
CA LEU A 133 1.35 -6.47 -10.81
C LEU A 133 2.39 -5.82 -11.75
N VAL A 134 3.67 -5.85 -11.37
CA VAL A 134 4.77 -5.35 -12.20
C VAL A 134 4.84 -6.12 -13.52
N ASP A 135 4.76 -7.45 -13.50
CA ASP A 135 4.77 -8.30 -14.70
C ASP A 135 3.60 -7.99 -15.62
N PHE A 136 2.41 -7.73 -15.05
CA PHE A 136 1.24 -7.30 -15.81
C PHE A 136 1.48 -5.97 -16.53
N LEU A 137 2.02 -4.97 -15.83
CA LEU A 137 2.33 -3.65 -16.41
C LEU A 137 3.39 -3.74 -17.51
N TYR A 138 4.41 -4.60 -17.35
CA TYR A 138 5.37 -4.88 -18.41
C TYR A 138 4.73 -5.51 -19.63
N LYS A 139 3.85 -6.51 -19.43
CA LYS A 139 3.17 -7.20 -20.53
C LYS A 139 2.25 -6.28 -21.33
N TYR A 140 1.58 -5.35 -20.66
CA TYR A 140 0.61 -4.44 -21.27
C TYR A 140 1.12 -2.99 -21.35
N ARG A 141 2.44 -2.80 -21.42
CA ARG A 141 3.08 -1.48 -21.39
C ARG A 141 2.55 -0.50 -22.43
N THR A 142 2.18 -1.00 -23.62
CA THR A 142 1.60 -0.19 -24.69
C THR A 142 0.26 0.45 -24.31
N ASN A 143 -0.48 -0.16 -23.39
CA ASN A 143 -1.78 0.30 -22.94
C ASN A 143 -1.66 1.34 -21.81
N TYR A 144 -0.50 1.42 -21.15
CA TYR A 144 -0.24 2.31 -20.02
C TYR A 144 0.96 3.23 -20.33
N PRO A 145 0.83 4.20 -21.27
CA PRO A 145 1.93 5.08 -21.65
C PRO A 145 2.43 5.99 -20.52
N LEU A 146 1.59 6.24 -19.51
CA LEU A 146 1.92 7.02 -18.32
C LEU A 146 2.66 6.19 -17.24
N TRP A 147 2.78 4.88 -17.44
CA TRP A 147 3.45 4.00 -16.48
C TRP A 147 4.96 4.28 -16.44
N GLN A 148 5.41 4.81 -15.29
CA GLN A 148 6.79 5.22 -15.07
C GLN A 148 7.21 4.76 -13.66
N PRO A 149 7.59 3.47 -13.50
CA PRO A 149 7.99 2.98 -12.18
C PRO A 149 9.18 3.79 -11.65
N GLU A 150 9.24 3.98 -10.33
CA GLU A 150 10.38 4.66 -9.72
C GLU A 150 11.67 3.89 -10.02
N ASP A 151 12.58 4.52 -10.78
CA ASP A 151 13.93 4.02 -10.97
C ASP A 151 14.68 4.09 -9.64
N LYS A 152 14.66 3.00 -8.87
CA LYS A 152 15.48 2.84 -7.65
C LYS A 152 16.98 2.98 -7.92
N CYS A 153 17.39 3.08 -9.19
CA CYS A 153 18.79 3.11 -9.61
C CYS A 153 19.37 4.50 -9.87
N LYS A 154 18.61 5.61 -9.85
CA LYS A 154 19.21 6.95 -10.08
C LYS A 154 18.58 8.06 -9.25
N LYS A 155 19.23 8.32 -8.11
CA LYS A 155 19.74 9.65 -7.72
C LYS A 155 20.80 9.38 -6.64
N GLU A 156 22.01 9.03 -7.07
CA GLU A 156 23.17 9.49 -6.31
C GLU A 156 23.09 11.02 -6.34
N MET A 157 22.38 11.61 -5.38
CA MET A 157 22.71 12.97 -5.01
C MET A 157 24.11 12.86 -4.43
N GLU A 158 25.12 13.19 -5.24
CA GLU A 158 26.47 13.43 -4.73
C GLU A 158 26.32 14.28 -3.48
N PHE A 159 26.69 13.72 -2.32
CA PHE A 159 26.71 14.47 -1.08
C PHE A 159 27.80 15.53 -1.21
N ASN A 160 27.45 16.70 -1.75
CA ASN A 160 28.33 17.84 -1.74
C ASN A 160 28.25 18.46 -0.34
N SER A 161 29.18 18.07 0.52
CA SER A 161 29.28 18.57 1.89
C SER A 161 29.53 20.08 1.96
N GLY A 162 29.81 20.76 0.84
CA GLY A 162 30.10 22.19 0.78
C GLY A 162 31.41 22.60 1.47
N PHE A 163 32.13 21.66 2.06
CA PHE A 163 33.39 21.91 2.76
C PHE A 163 34.57 21.80 1.79
N HIS A 164 35.12 22.96 1.42
CA HIS A 164 36.40 23.04 0.74
C HIS A 164 37.53 23.16 1.79
N PHE A 165 38.37 22.13 1.91
CA PHE A 165 39.60 22.23 2.70
C PHE A 165 40.70 22.84 1.83
N PRO A 166 41.18 24.06 2.10
CA PRO A 166 42.33 24.60 1.39
C PRO A 166 43.56 23.73 1.69
N LYS A 167 44.33 23.40 0.65
CA LYS A 167 45.58 22.67 0.80
C LYS A 167 46.56 23.51 1.63
N ARG A 168 47.12 22.91 2.68
CA ARG A 168 48.21 23.49 3.48
C ARG A 168 49.49 23.61 2.67
#